data_AF-A0A9Q3BHC3-F1
#
_entry.id   AF-A0A9Q3BHC3-F1
#
_cell.length_a   1.000
_cell.length_b   1.000
_cell.length_c   1.000
_cell.angle_alpha   90.00
_cell.angle_beta   90.00
_cell.angle_gamma   90.00
#
_symmetry.space_group_name_H-M   'P 1'
#
loop_
_entity.id
_entity.type
_entity.pdbx_description
1 polymer ?
#
loop_
_entity_poly.entity_id
_entity_poly.type
_entity_poly.pdbx_seq_one_letter_code
_entity_poly.pdbx_strand_id
1 'polypeptide(L)'
;MPHCLAMGTGAGLTETDLGMTIEQKLKSMCPFYNFMDNIFGKKANVEALDKRDSTKSMAVMSEGEGESDIETSSNSDSGLSAYELQQRLAKRKLCIPRNPNVEDIPTSITPVSDTKSCVDESCGVTDPKIQSGEAKGHCKNLKDINDQKDRDKENFHMKLFENFITMQKGKWMAEESILKEKSECKFNLEKEKFEQQLHIDTEQKEKDKVKSKRGYSLEREKFDRQLCIDAEEKDRHKCEFKLEKERMECQFQLEKE
;
A
#
# COMPACT_ATOMS: atom_id res chain seq x y z
N MET A 1 -61.84 7.51 -11.86
CA MET A 1 -60.98 7.52 -10.66
C MET A 1 -59.56 7.77 -11.13
N PRO A 2 -58.86 8.82 -10.69
CA PRO A 2 -57.50 9.07 -11.14
C PRO A 2 -56.53 8.20 -10.34
N HIS A 3 -55.75 7.37 -11.05
CA HIS A 3 -54.58 6.71 -10.51
C HIS A 3 -53.47 7.76 -10.40
N CYS A 4 -53.10 8.13 -9.17
CA CYS A 4 -51.86 8.86 -8.94
C CYS A 4 -50.70 7.93 -9.27
N LEU A 5 -49.99 8.25 -10.36
CA LEU A 5 -48.69 7.70 -10.69
C LEU A 5 -47.71 8.14 -9.62
N ALA A 6 -47.45 7.28 -8.63
CA ALA A 6 -46.33 7.47 -7.72
C ALA A 6 -45.03 7.29 -8.53
N MET A 7 -44.54 8.40 -9.09
CA MET A 7 -43.18 8.52 -9.61
C MET A 7 -42.23 8.30 -8.43
N GLY A 8 -41.84 7.06 -8.18
CA GLY A 8 -40.80 6.75 -7.20
C GLY A 8 -39.53 7.46 -7.64
N THR A 9 -39.10 8.47 -6.88
CA THR A 9 -37.94 9.33 -7.14
C THR A 9 -36.59 8.61 -7.04
N GLY A 10 -36.56 7.28 -7.19
CA GLY A 10 -35.37 6.45 -7.02
C GLY A 10 -34.81 6.43 -5.59
N ALA A 11 -35.39 7.20 -4.66
CA ALA A 11 -34.90 7.41 -3.32
C ALA A 11 -35.37 6.35 -2.30
N GLY A 12 -36.16 5.35 -2.74
CA GLY A 12 -36.66 4.28 -1.87
C GLY A 12 -37.64 4.72 -0.78
N LEU A 13 -38.24 5.92 -0.91
CA LEU A 13 -39.26 6.40 0.00
C LEU A 13 -40.61 5.76 -0.34
N THR A 14 -41.24 5.18 0.68
CA THR A 14 -42.54 4.52 0.60
C THR A 14 -43.65 5.44 1.09
N GLU A 15 -44.92 5.14 0.77
CA GLU A 15 -46.06 5.94 1.24
C GLU A 15 -46.15 5.99 2.78
N THR A 16 -45.58 5.00 3.49
CA THR A 16 -45.45 5.02 4.95
C THR A 16 -44.44 6.04 5.49
N ASP A 17 -43.60 6.61 4.63
CA ASP A 17 -42.61 7.63 5.00
C ASP A 17 -43.16 9.06 4.84
N LEU A 18 -44.42 9.21 4.38
CA LEU A 18 -45.15 10.48 4.33
C LEU A 18 -45.45 10.97 5.76
N GLY A 19 -44.54 11.78 6.32
CA GLY A 19 -44.70 12.38 7.65
C GLY A 19 -43.45 12.30 8.53
N MET A 20 -42.41 11.62 8.07
CA MET A 20 -41.10 11.58 8.74
C MET A 20 -40.04 12.32 7.93
N THR A 21 -39.11 12.98 8.61
CA THR A 21 -37.99 13.63 7.93
C THR A 21 -37.02 12.57 7.43
N ILE A 22 -36.29 12.87 6.34
CA ILE A 22 -35.29 11.96 5.77
C ILE A 22 -34.26 11.55 6.84
N GLU A 23 -33.87 12.48 7.72
CA GLU A 23 -32.94 12.21 8.83
C GLU A 23 -33.50 11.17 9.81
N GLN A 24 -34.78 11.25 10.16
CA GLN A 24 -35.43 10.29 11.05
C GLN A 24 -35.44 8.88 10.44
N LYS A 25 -35.71 8.78 9.14
CA LYS A 25 -35.68 7.51 8.41
C LYS A 25 -34.28 6.93 8.32
N LEU A 26 -33.28 7.76 8.02
CA LEU A 26 -31.88 7.33 7.94
C LEU A 26 -31.36 6.86 9.30
N LYS A 27 -31.76 7.53 10.38
CA LYS A 27 -31.46 7.12 11.76
C LYS A 27 -32.17 5.82 12.15
N SER A 28 -33.39 5.58 11.66
CA SER A 28 -34.10 4.32 11.92
C SER A 28 -33.48 3.13 11.18
N MET A 29 -32.99 3.35 9.95
CA MET A 29 -32.33 2.33 9.15
C MET A 29 -30.89 2.05 9.61
N CYS A 30 -30.20 3.09 10.10
CA CYS A 30 -28.84 2.99 10.60
C CYS A 30 -28.67 3.82 11.89
N PRO A 31 -28.59 3.15 13.06
CA PRO A 31 -28.40 3.83 14.36
C PRO A 31 -27.15 4.71 14.44
N PHE A 32 -26.14 4.41 13.60
CA PHE A 32 -24.87 5.14 13.53
C PHE A 32 -24.80 6.16 12.38
N TYR A 33 -25.92 6.47 11.72
CA TYR A 33 -25.95 7.41 10.60
C TYR A 33 -25.30 8.75 10.96
N ASN A 34 -25.63 9.33 12.11
CA ASN A 34 -25.08 10.62 12.55
C ASN A 34 -23.55 10.58 12.77
N PHE A 35 -22.99 9.42 13.09
CA PHE A 35 -21.54 9.25 13.22
C PHE A 35 -20.87 9.22 11.85
N MET A 36 -21.44 8.47 10.91
CA MET A 36 -20.97 8.41 9.52
C MET A 36 -21.11 9.76 8.81
N ASP A 37 -22.25 10.44 8.98
CA ASP A 37 -22.49 11.76 8.42
C ASP A 37 -21.52 12.82 8.98
N ASN A 38 -21.12 12.72 10.25
CA ASN A 38 -20.07 13.60 10.78
C ASN A 38 -18.68 13.30 10.20
N ILE A 39 -18.37 12.04 9.90
CA ILE A 39 -17.09 11.64 9.30
C ILE A 39 -17.02 12.05 7.83
N PHE A 40 -18.07 11.78 7.06
CA PHE A 40 -18.09 11.96 5.61
C PHE A 40 -18.69 13.29 5.18
N GLY A 41 -19.70 13.80 5.87
CA GLY A 41 -20.37 15.06 5.55
C GLY A 41 -19.47 16.28 5.74
N LYS A 42 -18.54 16.25 6.69
CA LYS A 42 -17.57 17.35 6.90
C LYS A 42 -16.30 17.22 6.06
N LYS A 43 -15.97 16.02 5.57
CA LYS A 43 -14.79 15.74 4.73
C LYS A 43 -15.09 15.62 3.25
N ALA A 44 -16.35 15.73 2.85
CA ALA A 44 -16.72 15.89 1.45
C ALA A 44 -16.35 17.30 0.96
N ASN A 45 -15.06 17.62 0.94
CA ASN A 45 -14.50 18.62 0.03
C ASN A 45 -14.47 18.01 -1.38
N VAL A 46 -15.60 17.43 -1.78
CA VAL A 46 -15.85 17.05 -3.16
C VAL A 46 -16.25 18.36 -3.81
N GLU A 47 -15.25 19.06 -4.33
CA GLU A 47 -15.47 20.11 -5.31
C GLU A 47 -16.50 19.57 -6.31
N ALA A 48 -17.64 20.25 -6.42
CA ALA A 48 -18.75 19.77 -7.21
C ALA A 48 -18.20 19.46 -8.60
N LEU A 49 -18.12 18.17 -8.95
CA LEU A 49 -17.61 17.74 -10.24
C LEU A 49 -18.35 18.56 -11.28
N ASP A 50 -17.60 19.43 -11.95
CA ASP A 50 -18.12 20.33 -12.96
C ASP A 50 -19.05 19.53 -13.85
N LYS A 51 -20.27 20.04 -14.03
CA LYS A 51 -21.36 19.32 -14.67
C LYS A 51 -20.95 19.05 -16.10
N ARG A 52 -20.25 17.95 -16.34
CA ARG A 52 -20.01 17.40 -17.66
C ARG A 52 -21.35 16.87 -18.13
N ASP A 53 -22.11 17.81 -18.66
CA ASP A 53 -23.33 17.55 -19.39
C ASP A 53 -22.97 16.65 -20.57
N SER A 54 -23.28 15.36 -20.44
CA SER A 54 -22.97 14.34 -21.44
C SER A 54 -23.81 14.49 -22.71
N THR A 55 -24.63 15.56 -22.82
CA THR A 55 -25.32 15.93 -24.05
C THR A 55 -24.47 16.78 -25.01
N LYS A 56 -23.29 17.27 -24.58
CA LYS A 56 -22.35 17.91 -25.51
C LYS A 56 -21.52 16.86 -26.23
N SER A 57 -22.19 16.16 -27.15
CA SER A 57 -21.54 15.28 -28.13
C SER A 57 -20.47 16.08 -28.87
N MET A 58 -19.23 15.60 -28.77
CA MET A 58 -18.08 16.12 -29.49
C MET A 58 -18.32 15.89 -30.99
N ALA A 59 -18.84 16.92 -31.66
CA ALA A 59 -18.76 17.02 -33.11
C ALA A 59 -17.28 17.15 -33.46
N VAL A 60 -16.65 16.03 -33.81
CA VAL A 60 -15.33 16.00 -34.42
C VAL A 60 -15.48 16.57 -35.82
N MET A 61 -15.17 17.85 -36.00
CA MET A 61 -14.93 18.46 -37.31
C MET A 61 -13.80 19.49 -37.21
N SER A 62 -12.72 19.19 -37.93
CA SER A 62 -11.73 20.04 -38.61
C SER A 62 -11.08 21.25 -37.92
N GLU A 63 -9.74 21.19 -37.94
CA GLU A 63 -8.75 22.19 -38.36
C GLU A 63 -9.11 23.68 -38.24
N GLY A 64 -8.29 24.40 -37.47
CA GLY A 64 -8.24 25.86 -37.45
C GLY A 64 -7.16 26.35 -36.50
N GLU A 65 -6.07 26.83 -37.08
CA GLU A 65 -4.95 27.51 -36.42
C GLU A 65 -5.45 28.70 -35.58
N GLY A 66 -4.81 28.91 -34.43
CA GLY A 66 -5.11 30.02 -33.52
C GLY A 66 -4.06 30.10 -32.43
N GLU A 67 -3.02 30.87 -32.72
CA GLU A 67 -1.92 31.25 -31.83
C GLU A 67 -2.44 31.90 -30.53
N SER A 68 -1.87 31.50 -29.40
CA SER A 68 -1.73 32.40 -28.26
C SER A 68 -0.53 31.97 -27.42
N ASP A 69 0.44 32.88 -27.34
CA ASP A 69 1.71 32.78 -26.65
C ASP A 69 1.55 32.42 -25.16
N ILE A 70 2.27 31.37 -24.74
CA ILE A 70 2.75 31.25 -23.36
C ILE A 70 4.24 30.94 -23.44
N GLU A 71 5.04 32.00 -23.32
CA GLU A 71 6.44 31.87 -22.96
C GLU A 71 6.54 31.26 -21.56
N THR A 72 7.03 30.04 -21.46
CA THR A 72 7.71 29.56 -20.25
C THR A 72 9.05 28.97 -20.63
N SER A 73 10.07 29.65 -20.12
CA SER A 73 11.49 29.39 -20.26
C SER A 73 11.92 27.93 -20.11
N SER A 74 12.79 27.53 -21.03
CA SER A 74 13.71 26.39 -20.98
C SER A 74 14.18 25.99 -19.57
N ASN A 75 14.04 24.70 -19.25
CA ASN A 75 15.15 23.95 -18.66
C ASN A 75 15.11 22.49 -19.15
N SER A 76 16.25 22.08 -19.68
CA SER A 76 16.49 20.87 -20.46
C SER A 76 16.52 19.58 -19.65
N ASP A 77 16.13 18.50 -20.32
CA ASP A 77 16.59 17.11 -20.26
C ASP A 77 17.16 16.52 -18.95
N SER A 78 16.54 15.42 -18.52
CA SER A 78 17.31 14.20 -18.21
C SER A 78 16.44 12.95 -18.42
N GLY A 79 16.27 12.57 -19.68
CA GLY A 79 15.90 11.21 -20.05
C GLY A 79 17.02 10.27 -19.62
N LEU A 80 16.85 9.58 -18.49
CA LEU A 80 17.79 8.57 -18.02
C LEU A 80 17.79 7.40 -19.01
N SER A 81 18.91 7.25 -19.72
CA SER A 81 19.17 6.13 -20.62
C SER A 81 19.12 4.80 -19.87
N ALA A 82 18.55 3.76 -20.50
CA ALA A 82 18.40 2.42 -19.93
C ALA A 82 19.72 1.81 -19.38
N TYR A 83 20.87 2.27 -19.90
CA TYR A 83 22.19 1.90 -19.42
C TYR A 83 22.50 2.37 -17.99
N GLU A 84 21.92 3.49 -17.56
CA GLU A 84 22.15 4.07 -16.23
C GLU A 84 21.36 3.35 -15.13
N LEU A 85 20.18 2.80 -15.48
CA LEU A 85 19.42 1.88 -14.64
C LEU A 85 20.16 0.55 -14.45
N GLN A 86 20.81 0.04 -15.50
CA GLN A 86 21.57 -1.21 -15.44
C GLN A 86 22.83 -1.10 -14.56
N GLN A 87 23.49 0.05 -14.56
CA GLN A 87 24.63 0.32 -13.66
C GLN A 87 24.21 0.55 -12.19
N ARG A 88 23.00 1.08 -11.93
CA ARG A 88 22.46 1.21 -10.56
C ARG A 88 22.07 -0.14 -9.94
N LEU A 89 21.64 -1.11 -10.76
CA LEU A 89 21.33 -2.46 -10.28
C LEU A 89 22.61 -3.25 -9.93
N ALA A 90 23.69 -3.09 -10.69
CA ALA A 90 24.97 -3.75 -10.41
C ALA A 90 25.65 -3.27 -9.10
N LYS A 91 25.32 -2.07 -8.60
CA LYS A 91 25.86 -1.51 -7.35
C LYS A 91 25.09 -1.94 -6.09
N ARG A 92 23.90 -2.53 -6.23
CA ARG A 92 23.19 -3.18 -5.12
C ARG A 92 23.56 -4.65 -5.08
N LYS A 93 24.72 -4.96 -4.47
CA LYS A 93 24.97 -6.30 -3.94
C LYS A 93 23.90 -6.59 -2.89
N LEU A 94 22.81 -7.25 -3.28
CA LEU A 94 21.89 -7.88 -2.34
C LEU A 94 22.68 -8.97 -1.60
N CYS A 95 23.22 -8.64 -0.43
CA CYS A 95 23.50 -9.64 0.58
C CYS A 95 22.15 -10.10 1.12
N ILE A 96 21.68 -11.24 0.62
CA ILE A 96 20.64 -12.02 1.31
C ILE A 96 21.23 -12.42 2.67
N PRO A 97 20.58 -12.13 3.81
CA PRO A 97 21.03 -12.67 5.08
C PRO A 97 20.83 -14.18 5.05
N ARG A 98 21.96 -14.91 4.97
CA ARG A 98 21.99 -16.36 5.12
C ARG A 98 21.86 -16.66 6.61
N ASN A 99 20.73 -17.20 7.01
CA ASN A 99 20.48 -17.69 8.37
C ASN A 99 21.50 -18.81 8.69
N PRO A 100 22.35 -18.70 9.72
CA PRO A 100 23.32 -19.72 10.06
C PRO A 100 22.75 -20.66 11.12
N ASN A 101 21.75 -21.47 10.76
CA ASN A 101 21.40 -22.65 11.55
C ASN A 101 20.43 -23.58 10.81
N VAL A 102 20.93 -24.39 9.87
CA VAL A 102 20.41 -25.75 9.61
C VAL A 102 21.55 -26.53 8.95
N GLU A 103 22.11 -27.49 9.67
CA GLU A 103 23.02 -28.50 9.13
C GLU A 103 22.25 -29.48 8.22
N ASP A 104 22.90 -29.82 7.11
CA ASP A 104 22.84 -31.08 6.37
C ASP A 104 21.52 -31.59 5.77
N ILE A 105 21.24 -31.20 4.51
CA ILE A 105 20.66 -32.12 3.50
C ILE A 105 21.24 -31.79 2.10
N PRO A 106 21.89 -32.73 1.39
CA PRO A 106 22.42 -32.48 0.06
C PRO A 106 21.32 -32.56 -1.00
N THR A 107 21.26 -31.57 -1.89
CA THR A 107 20.47 -31.62 -3.12
C THR A 107 21.35 -32.16 -4.25
N SER A 108 21.06 -33.36 -4.75
CA SER A 108 21.43 -33.77 -6.11
C SER A 108 20.41 -34.79 -6.59
N ILE A 109 19.51 -34.35 -7.48
CA ILE A 109 18.65 -35.25 -8.25
C ILE A 109 19.15 -35.16 -9.69
N THR A 110 19.99 -36.11 -10.07
CA THR A 110 20.15 -36.57 -11.45
C THR A 110 19.40 -37.90 -11.60
N PRO A 111 18.76 -38.16 -12.76
CA PRO A 111 17.93 -39.34 -12.94
C PRO A 111 18.80 -40.52 -13.40
N VAL A 112 18.65 -41.66 -12.73
CA VAL A 112 19.17 -42.93 -13.22
C VAL A 112 18.12 -44.01 -13.03
N SER A 113 17.68 -44.53 -14.17
CA SER A 113 17.22 -45.90 -14.33
C SER A 113 18.20 -46.85 -13.63
N ASP A 114 17.71 -47.82 -12.86
CA ASP A 114 17.93 -49.22 -13.20
C ASP A 114 17.28 -50.23 -12.25
N THR A 115 16.95 -51.32 -12.92
CA THR A 115 16.66 -52.70 -12.52
C THR A 115 17.16 -53.25 -11.18
N LYS A 116 16.31 -54.11 -10.59
CA LYS A 116 16.57 -55.40 -9.92
C LYS A 116 17.79 -55.49 -8.97
N SER A 117 17.52 -55.87 -7.71
CA SER A 117 17.99 -57.17 -7.18
C SER A 117 17.38 -57.47 -5.80
N CYS A 118 17.25 -58.77 -5.55
CA CYS A 118 16.74 -59.39 -4.33
C CYS A 118 17.72 -59.25 -3.15
N VAL A 119 17.24 -59.47 -1.92
CA VAL A 119 17.63 -60.61 -1.05
C VAL A 119 17.03 -60.39 0.36
N ASP A 120 16.29 -61.41 0.78
CA ASP A 120 16.05 -61.98 2.11
C ASP A 120 16.07 -61.12 3.38
N GLU A 121 14.97 -61.22 4.16
CA GLU A 121 15.09 -61.72 5.53
C GLU A 121 13.77 -62.29 6.10
N SER A 122 13.89 -63.52 6.59
CA SER A 122 13.28 -64.05 7.82
C SER A 122 11.83 -64.55 7.80
N CYS A 123 11.77 -65.85 7.51
CA CYS A 123 10.82 -66.88 7.87
C CYS A 123 10.20 -66.76 9.28
N GLY A 124 8.87 -66.61 9.33
CA GLY A 124 8.03 -66.91 10.49
C GLY A 124 6.86 -67.78 10.07
N VAL A 125 7.11 -69.07 9.83
CA VAL A 125 6.10 -70.07 9.49
C VAL A 125 5.35 -70.44 10.78
N THR A 126 4.08 -70.07 10.87
CA THR A 126 3.11 -70.78 11.72
C THR A 126 2.01 -71.29 10.81
N ASP A 127 1.83 -72.61 10.84
CA ASP A 127 0.88 -73.35 10.01
C ASP A 127 -0.57 -72.87 10.25
N PRO A 128 -1.31 -72.46 9.21
CA PRO A 128 -2.76 -72.40 9.32
C PRO A 128 -3.29 -73.84 9.23
N LYS A 129 -3.69 -74.36 10.38
CA LYS A 129 -4.43 -75.59 10.56
C LYS A 129 -5.65 -75.60 9.63
N ILE A 130 -5.55 -76.29 8.50
CA ILE A 130 -6.65 -76.53 7.55
C ILE A 130 -7.67 -77.41 8.27
N GLN A 131 -8.70 -76.79 8.82
CA GLN A 131 -9.93 -77.48 9.17
C GLN A 131 -10.71 -77.67 7.85
N SER A 132 -10.74 -78.91 7.36
CA SER A 132 -11.64 -79.34 6.30
C SER A 132 -13.08 -79.33 6.82
N GLY A 133 -13.70 -78.15 6.84
CA GLY A 133 -15.13 -78.00 7.02
C GLY A 133 -15.85 -78.36 5.72
N GLU A 134 -16.81 -79.26 5.83
CA GLU A 134 -17.67 -79.78 4.76
C GLU A 134 -18.17 -78.68 3.82
N ALA A 135 -17.74 -78.73 2.56
CA ALA A 135 -18.23 -77.87 1.49
C ALA A 135 -19.66 -78.27 1.10
N LYS A 136 -20.66 -77.80 1.85
CA LYS A 136 -22.04 -77.72 1.36
C LYS A 136 -22.08 -76.61 0.31
N GLY A 137 -21.90 -77.00 -0.95
CA GLY A 137 -21.99 -76.14 -2.13
C GLY A 137 -23.36 -75.47 -2.22
N HIS A 138 -23.45 -74.27 -1.68
CA HIS A 138 -24.54 -73.35 -1.96
C HIS A 138 -24.25 -72.74 -3.33
N CYS A 139 -24.83 -73.33 -4.38
CA CYS A 139 -24.84 -72.76 -5.73
C CYS A 139 -25.54 -71.40 -5.68
N LYS A 140 -24.78 -70.33 -5.43
CA LYS A 140 -25.29 -68.97 -5.56
C LYS A 140 -25.72 -68.78 -7.01
N ASN A 141 -26.94 -68.28 -7.18
CA ASN A 141 -27.53 -68.05 -8.49
C ASN A 141 -26.63 -67.10 -9.28
N LEU A 142 -26.37 -67.41 -10.55
CA LEU A 142 -25.47 -66.63 -11.42
C LEU A 142 -25.85 -65.14 -11.51
N LYS A 143 -27.13 -64.84 -11.26
CA LYS A 143 -27.71 -63.50 -11.22
C LYS A 143 -27.15 -62.65 -10.06
N ASP A 144 -26.97 -63.23 -8.88
CA ASP A 144 -26.49 -62.52 -7.68
C ASP A 144 -25.03 -62.05 -7.81
N ILE A 145 -24.23 -62.76 -8.61
CA ILE A 145 -22.82 -62.42 -8.87
C ILE A 145 -22.72 -61.21 -9.81
N ASN A 146 -23.64 -61.08 -10.78
CA ASN A 146 -23.62 -59.97 -11.72
C ASN A 146 -24.08 -58.67 -11.06
N ASP A 147 -25.13 -58.74 -10.22
CA ASP A 147 -25.64 -57.61 -9.46
C ASP A 147 -24.60 -57.06 -8.44
N GLN A 148 -23.74 -57.94 -7.90
CA GLN A 148 -22.64 -57.50 -7.02
C GLN A 148 -21.55 -56.74 -7.79
N LYS A 149 -21.20 -57.20 -9.00
CA LYS A 149 -20.17 -56.53 -9.84
C LYS A 149 -20.59 -55.14 -10.26
N ASP A 150 -21.87 -54.91 -10.53
CA ASP A 150 -22.35 -53.59 -10.92
C ASP A 150 -22.39 -52.63 -9.73
N ARG A 151 -22.77 -53.10 -8.52
CA ARG A 151 -22.61 -52.32 -7.28
C ARG A 151 -21.15 -51.95 -6.98
N ASP A 152 -20.22 -52.86 -7.21
CA ASP A 152 -18.80 -52.60 -6.94
C ASP A 152 -18.21 -51.55 -7.90
N LYS A 153 -18.65 -51.54 -9.17
CA LYS A 153 -18.28 -50.49 -10.14
C LYS A 153 -18.85 -49.14 -9.75
N GLU A 154 -20.12 -49.07 -9.37
CA GLU A 154 -20.75 -47.82 -8.92
C GLU A 154 -20.04 -47.25 -7.68
N ASN A 155 -19.70 -48.11 -6.71
CA ASN A 155 -18.90 -47.72 -5.54
C ASN A 155 -17.51 -47.21 -5.91
N PHE A 156 -16.85 -47.81 -6.91
CA PHE A 156 -15.55 -47.34 -7.38
C PHE A 156 -15.64 -45.94 -8.02
N HIS A 157 -16.65 -45.71 -8.87
CA HIS A 157 -16.89 -44.40 -9.47
C HIS A 157 -17.22 -43.34 -8.42
N MET A 158 -18.02 -43.69 -7.40
CA MET A 158 -18.34 -42.78 -6.31
C MET A 158 -17.08 -42.40 -5.52
N LYS A 159 -16.24 -43.37 -5.17
CA LYS A 159 -14.96 -43.09 -4.49
C LYS A 159 -14.01 -42.22 -5.31
N LEU A 160 -13.93 -42.44 -6.62
CA LEU A 160 -13.13 -41.58 -7.51
C LEU A 160 -13.67 -40.14 -7.52
N PHE A 161 -14.99 -39.99 -7.57
CA PHE A 161 -15.63 -38.67 -7.53
C PHE A 161 -15.40 -37.98 -6.18
N GLU A 162 -15.59 -38.67 -5.06
CA GLU A 162 -15.32 -38.13 -3.72
C GLU A 162 -13.85 -37.70 -3.55
N ASN A 163 -12.91 -38.50 -4.06
CA ASN A 163 -11.50 -38.13 -4.07
C ASN A 163 -11.23 -36.88 -4.92
N PHE A 164 -11.88 -36.77 -6.09
CA PHE A 164 -11.77 -35.59 -6.93
C PHE A 164 -12.30 -34.34 -6.21
N ILE A 165 -13.47 -34.41 -5.59
CA ILE A 165 -14.05 -33.30 -4.83
C ILE A 165 -13.14 -32.89 -3.66
N THR A 166 -12.60 -33.88 -2.94
CA THR A 166 -11.67 -33.64 -1.82
C THR A 166 -10.40 -32.94 -2.31
N MET A 167 -9.84 -33.37 -3.44
CA MET A 167 -8.68 -32.74 -4.06
C MET A 167 -8.98 -31.30 -4.50
N GLN A 168 -10.13 -31.05 -5.14
CA GLN A 168 -10.53 -29.70 -5.55
C GLN A 168 -10.73 -28.78 -4.35
N LYS A 169 -11.36 -29.30 -3.28
CA LYS A 169 -11.52 -28.55 -2.03
C LYS A 169 -10.16 -28.20 -1.41
N GLY A 170 -9.22 -29.15 -1.38
CA GLY A 170 -7.86 -28.90 -0.91
C GLY A 170 -7.15 -27.82 -1.73
N LYS A 171 -7.28 -27.86 -3.06
CA LYS A 171 -6.73 -26.85 -3.96
C LYS A 171 -7.31 -25.46 -3.69
N TRP A 172 -8.62 -25.36 -3.55
CA TRP A 172 -9.31 -24.09 -3.29
C TRP A 172 -8.91 -23.47 -1.95
N MET A 173 -8.83 -24.28 -0.88
CA MET A 173 -8.37 -23.82 0.43
C MET A 173 -6.91 -23.32 0.39
N ALA A 174 -6.04 -23.98 -0.39
CA ALA A 174 -4.66 -23.55 -0.56
C ALA A 174 -4.57 -22.21 -1.32
N GLU A 175 -5.35 -22.04 -2.40
CA GLU A 175 -5.43 -20.78 -3.14
C GLU A 175 -5.95 -19.63 -2.28
N GLU A 176 -6.97 -19.89 -1.45
CA GLU A 176 -7.51 -18.90 -0.50
C GLU A 176 -6.45 -18.50 0.55
N SER A 177 -5.71 -19.47 1.10
CA SER A 177 -4.62 -19.21 2.05
C SER A 177 -3.52 -18.34 1.43
N ILE A 178 -3.10 -18.65 0.21
CA ILE A 178 -2.10 -17.87 -0.53
C ILE A 178 -2.60 -16.44 -0.79
N LEU A 179 -3.86 -16.28 -1.17
CA LEU A 179 -4.45 -14.95 -1.42
C LEU A 179 -4.49 -14.12 -0.13
N LYS A 180 -4.85 -14.74 0.99
CA LYS A 180 -4.85 -14.12 2.31
C LYS A 180 -3.46 -13.66 2.70
N GLU A 181 -2.46 -14.55 2.64
CA GLU A 181 -1.06 -14.23 2.94
C GLU A 181 -0.53 -13.10 2.04
N LYS A 182 -0.86 -13.12 0.74
CA LYS A 182 -0.47 -12.07 -0.20
C LYS A 182 -1.08 -10.72 0.17
N SER A 183 -2.35 -10.70 0.58
CA SER A 183 -3.03 -9.47 1.00
C SER A 183 -2.44 -8.90 2.29
N GLU A 184 -2.10 -9.77 3.25
CA GLU A 184 -1.47 -9.39 4.52
C GLU A 184 -0.05 -8.88 4.31
N CYS A 185 0.73 -9.55 3.46
CA CYS A 185 2.06 -9.09 3.06
C CYS A 185 2.01 -7.71 2.39
N LYS A 186 1.05 -7.49 1.49
CA LYS A 186 0.86 -6.18 0.85
C LYS A 186 0.50 -5.10 1.87
N PHE A 187 -0.41 -5.39 2.79
CA PHE A 187 -0.81 -4.46 3.85
C PHE A 187 0.38 -4.10 4.77
N ASN A 188 1.16 -5.10 5.19
CA ASN A 188 2.33 -4.89 6.05
C ASN A 188 3.40 -4.05 5.36
N LEU A 189 3.64 -4.27 4.06
CA LEU A 189 4.58 -3.46 3.28
C LEU A 189 4.11 -2.00 3.15
N GLU A 190 2.81 -1.77 2.96
CA GLU A 190 2.26 -0.41 2.88
C GLU A 190 2.31 0.31 4.23
N LYS A 191 2.04 -0.42 5.32
CA LYS A 191 2.21 0.07 6.69
C LYS A 191 3.67 0.49 6.96
N GLU A 192 4.64 -0.36 6.61
CA GLU A 192 6.06 -0.06 6.80
C GLU A 192 6.48 1.20 6.01
N LYS A 193 6.02 1.34 4.76
CA LYS A 193 6.28 2.56 3.96
C LYS A 193 5.71 3.80 4.62
N PHE A 194 4.51 3.72 5.18
CA PHE A 194 3.89 4.84 5.89
C PHE A 194 4.68 5.21 7.15
N GLU A 195 5.12 4.24 7.94
CA GLU A 195 5.96 4.46 9.13
C GLU A 195 7.32 5.08 8.75
N GLN A 196 7.95 4.62 7.67
CA GLN A 196 9.19 5.21 7.16
C GLN A 196 8.98 6.67 6.72
N GLN A 197 7.90 6.96 6.00
CA GLN A 197 7.59 8.32 5.57
C GLN A 197 7.36 9.24 6.78
N LEU A 198 6.63 8.77 7.79
CA LEU A 198 6.40 9.53 9.02
C LEU A 198 7.72 9.86 9.75
N HIS A 199 8.67 8.92 9.76
CA HIS A 199 10.00 9.15 10.33
C HIS A 199 10.77 10.23 9.57
N ILE A 200 10.77 10.17 8.23
CA ILE A 200 11.42 11.17 7.37
C ILE A 200 10.81 12.56 7.61
N ASP A 201 9.48 12.66 7.64
CA ASP A 201 8.79 13.93 7.87
C ASP A 201 9.10 14.51 9.26
N THR A 202 9.19 13.65 10.27
CA THR A 202 9.55 14.04 11.63
C THR A 202 10.99 14.56 11.70
N GLU A 203 11.95 13.85 11.09
CA GLU A 203 13.34 14.31 11.02
C GLU A 203 13.47 15.65 10.28
N GLN A 204 12.74 15.80 9.17
CA GLN A 204 12.78 17.03 8.39
C GLN A 204 12.24 18.21 9.19
N LYS A 205 11.13 18.00 9.91
CA LYS A 205 10.56 19.01 10.81
C LYS A 205 11.54 19.42 11.91
N GLU A 206 12.30 18.48 12.50
CA GLU A 206 13.32 18.81 13.48
C GLU A 206 14.51 19.57 12.86
N LYS A 207 14.96 19.17 11.66
CA LYS A 207 16.01 19.90 10.92
C LYS A 207 15.58 21.34 10.63
N ASP A 208 14.33 21.56 10.25
CA ASP A 208 13.81 22.89 9.94
C ASP A 208 13.65 23.75 11.21
N LYS A 209 13.26 23.16 12.35
CA LYS A 209 13.32 23.83 13.66
C LYS A 209 14.74 24.26 14.02
N VAL A 210 15.73 23.41 13.81
CA VAL A 210 17.14 23.75 14.09
C VAL A 210 17.65 24.85 13.16
N LYS A 211 17.35 24.77 11.85
CA LYS A 211 17.69 25.83 10.90
C LYS A 211 17.06 27.16 11.27
N SER A 212 15.78 27.16 11.64
CA SER A 212 15.06 28.35 12.11
C SER A 212 15.75 28.97 13.33
N LYS A 213 16.04 28.17 14.36
CA LYS A 213 16.78 28.63 15.56
C LYS A 213 18.16 29.23 15.21
N ARG A 214 18.89 28.59 14.31
CA ARG A 214 20.20 29.07 13.87
C ARG A 214 20.10 30.39 13.08
N GLY A 215 19.07 30.53 12.25
CA GLY A 215 18.77 31.77 11.53
C GLY A 215 18.56 32.94 12.48
N TYR A 216 17.69 32.78 13.49
CA TYR A 216 17.46 33.81 14.51
C TYR A 216 18.72 34.17 15.30
N SER A 217 19.59 33.19 15.60
CA SER A 217 20.86 33.46 16.29
C SER A 217 21.81 34.28 15.45
N LEU A 218 21.91 34.00 14.14
CA LEU A 218 22.76 34.74 13.21
C LEU A 218 22.26 36.17 12.97
N GLU A 219 20.95 36.36 12.85
CA GLU A 219 20.36 37.70 12.71
C GLU A 219 20.57 38.54 13.97
N ARG A 220 20.42 37.93 15.15
CA ARG A 220 20.72 38.61 16.42
C ARG A 220 22.19 39.01 16.51
N GLU A 221 23.12 38.12 16.16
CA GLU A 221 24.56 38.45 16.18
C GLU A 221 24.90 39.58 15.20
N LYS A 222 24.29 39.61 14.01
CA LYS A 222 24.45 40.71 13.06
C LYS A 222 23.92 42.02 13.62
N PHE A 223 22.76 42.00 14.26
CA PHE A 223 22.16 43.17 14.89
C PHE A 223 23.04 43.70 16.03
N ASP A 224 23.53 42.83 16.91
CA ASP A 224 24.43 43.20 18.01
C ASP A 224 25.75 43.78 17.49
N ARG A 225 26.33 43.20 16.41
CA ARG A 225 27.53 43.75 15.76
C ARG A 225 27.27 45.13 15.17
N GLN A 226 26.12 45.35 14.53
CA GLN A 226 25.77 46.66 13.98
C GLN A 226 25.66 47.72 15.08
N LEU A 227 25.03 47.39 16.21
CA LEU A 227 24.95 48.30 17.37
C LEU A 227 26.33 48.70 17.90
N CYS A 228 27.30 47.78 17.92
CA CYS A 228 28.67 48.11 18.31
C CYS A 228 29.34 49.07 17.31
N ILE A 229 29.16 48.84 16.00
CA ILE A 229 29.69 49.72 14.95
C ILE A 229 29.09 51.13 15.09
N ASP A 230 27.76 51.23 15.26
CA ASP A 230 27.07 52.51 15.41
C ASP A 230 27.53 53.26 16.67
N ALA A 231 27.82 52.53 17.75
CA ALA A 231 28.37 53.12 18.98
C ALA A 231 29.80 53.64 18.78
N GLU A 232 30.67 52.89 18.10
CA GLU A 232 32.04 53.32 17.77
C GLU A 232 32.06 54.53 16.85
N GLU A 233 31.17 54.58 15.85
CA GLU A 233 31.04 55.72 14.94
C GLU A 233 30.55 56.98 15.66
N LYS A 234 29.61 56.82 16.60
CA LYS A 234 29.15 57.91 17.46
C LYS A 234 30.27 58.46 18.35
N ASP A 235 31.10 57.59 18.93
CA ASP A 235 32.24 58.01 19.75
C ASP A 235 33.33 58.69 18.90
N ARG A 236 33.56 58.21 17.67
CA ARG A 236 34.47 58.84 16.70
C ARG A 236 34.01 60.26 16.36
N HIS A 237 32.74 60.44 16.00
CA HIS A 237 32.18 61.77 15.72
C HIS A 237 32.26 62.71 16.92
N LYS A 238 32.05 62.19 18.14
CA LYS A 238 32.21 62.99 19.36
C LYS A 238 33.65 63.46 19.56
N CYS A 239 34.64 62.61 19.26
CA CYS A 239 36.05 62.97 19.30
C CYS A 239 36.42 64.00 18.21
N GLU A 240 35.96 63.80 16.98
CA GLU A 240 36.15 64.75 15.87
C GLU A 240 35.57 66.13 16.20
N PHE A 241 34.35 66.17 16.72
CA PHE A 241 33.71 67.41 17.15
C PHE A 241 34.51 68.13 18.25
N LYS A 242 35.08 67.37 19.20
CA LYS A 242 35.92 67.93 20.25
C LYS A 242 37.22 68.53 19.69
N LEU A 243 37.88 67.83 18.76
CA LEU A 243 39.07 68.32 18.08
C LEU A 243 38.78 69.56 17.22
N GLU A 244 37.66 69.57 16.49
CA GLU A 244 37.20 70.72 15.71
C GLU A 244 37.00 71.95 16.61
N LYS A 245 36.35 71.75 17.77
CA LYS A 245 36.15 72.80 18.77
C LYS A 245 37.47 73.35 19.31
N GLU A 246 38.39 72.48 19.71
CA GLU A 246 39.74 72.88 20.19
C GLU A 246 40.52 73.64 19.10
N ARG A 247 40.41 73.21 17.82
CA ARG A 247 41.03 73.90 16.68
C ARG A 247 40.49 75.32 16.52
N MET A 248 39.17 75.49 16.63
CA MET A 248 38.52 76.81 16.53
C MET A 248 38.90 77.71 17.72
N GLU A 249 38.99 77.18 18.93
CA GLU A 249 39.44 77.93 20.11
C GLU A 249 40.90 78.41 19.97
N CYS A 250 41.79 77.57 19.43
CA CYS A 250 43.18 77.95 19.14
C CYS A 250 43.28 79.04 18.07
N GLN A 251 42.50 78.95 16.98
CA GLN A 251 42.45 80.00 15.95
C GLN A 251 42.01 81.35 16.54
N PHE A 252 40.98 81.34 17.39
CA PHE A 252 40.49 82.55 18.03
C PHE A 252 41.52 83.21 18.95
N GLN A 253 42.37 82.43 19.62
CA GLN A 253 43.46 82.98 20.43
C GLN A 253 44.54 83.64 19.57
N LEU A 254 44.90 83.03 18.43
CA LEU A 254 45.87 83.59 17.50
C LEU A 254 45.40 84.90 16.85
N GLU A 255 44.10 85.06 16.59
CA GLU A 255 43.54 86.32 16.06
C GLU A 255 43.51 87.46 17.08
N LYS A 256 43.71 87.17 18.37
CA LYS A 256 43.71 88.16 19.46
C LYS A 256 45.09 88.74 19.78
N GLU A 257 46.17 88.07 19.37
CA GLU A 257 47.56 88.52 19.52
C GLU A 257 47.97 89.45 18.37
#